data_AF-A0A9W7Y9D9-F1
#
_entry.id   AF-A0A9W7Y9D9-F1
#
_cell.length_a   1.000
_cell.length_b   1.000
_cell.length_c   1.000
_cell.angle_alpha   90.00
_cell.angle_beta   90.00
_cell.angle_gamma   90.00
#
_symmetry.space_group_name_H-M   'P 1'
#
loop_
_entity.id
_entity.type
_entity.pdbx_description
1 polymer ?
#
loop_
_entity_poly.entity_id
_entity_poly.type
_entity_poly.pdbx_seq_one_letter_code
_entity_poly.pdbx_strand_id
1 'polypeptide(L)' 'MASGIGYRGTNRCFPFWEDFQQCYFGSTEKTRADCVPARDDYFECLHHFKEIARVRTIQA' A
#
# COMPACT_ATOMS: atom_id res chain seq x y z
N MET A 1 7.99 17.78 -3.27
CA MET A 1 6.81 16.95 -2.93
C MET A 1 6.94 16.52 -1.48
N ALA A 2 5.91 16.71 -0.64
CA ALA A 2 5.89 16.21 0.75
C ALA A 2 5.28 14.80 0.85
N SER A 3 5.37 14.02 -0.25
CA SER A 3 4.84 12.66 -0.37
C SER A 3 5.55 11.73 0.61
N GLY A 4 4.98 11.56 1.80
CA GLY A 4 5.56 10.73 2.85
C GLY A 4 5.56 11.34 4.25
N ILE A 5 5.36 12.65 4.39
CA ILE A 5 5.43 13.34 5.67
C ILE A 5 4.02 13.62 6.19
N GLY A 6 3.68 13.05 7.35
CA GLY A 6 2.48 13.31 8.13
C GLY A 6 2.75 14.18 9.36
N TYR A 7 1.76 14.28 10.24
CA TYR A 7 1.76 15.21 11.38
C TYR A 7 2.91 14.99 12.40
N ARG A 8 3.39 13.75 12.56
CA ARG A 8 4.45 13.40 13.54
C ARG A 8 5.71 12.81 12.88
N GLY A 9 5.94 13.08 11.61
CA GLY A 9 7.03 12.45 10.83
C GLY A 9 6.46 11.59 9.70
N THR A 10 7.04 10.42 9.46
CA THR A 10 6.61 9.54 8.35
C THR A 10 5.13 9.17 8.44
N ASN A 11 4.43 9.22 7.31
CA ASN A 11 3.02 8.87 7.24
C ASN A 11 2.80 7.35 7.50
N ARG A 12 1.60 6.97 7.93
CA ARG A 12 1.28 5.60 8.36
C ARG A 12 1.54 4.52 7.29
N CYS A 13 1.23 4.81 6.03
CA CYS A 13 1.30 3.83 4.93
C CYS A 13 2.50 4.08 4.00
N PHE A 14 3.48 4.88 4.43
CA PHE A 14 4.64 5.23 3.64
C PHE A 14 5.53 4.03 3.31
N PRO A 15 5.75 3.04 4.22
CA PRO A 15 6.54 1.87 3.89
C PRO A 15 5.96 1.08 2.70
N PHE A 16 4.63 0.86 2.68
CA PHE A 16 3.98 0.19 1.56
C PHE A 16 4.05 0.99 0.25
N TRP A 17 3.99 2.32 0.36
CA TRP A 17 4.21 3.20 -0.80
C TRP A 17 5.64 3.09 -1.32
N GLU A 18 6.63 3.06 -0.43
CA GLU A 18 8.04 2.90 -0.78
C GLU A 18 8.28 1.56 -1.49
N ASP A 19 7.74 0.46 -0.97
CA ASP A 19 7.83 -0.87 -1.58
C ASP A 19 7.24 -0.90 -3.00
N PHE A 20 6.06 -0.29 -3.18
CA PHE A 20 5.45 -0.15 -4.49
C PHE A 20 6.30 0.70 -5.44
N GLN A 21 6.84 1.82 -4.97
CA GLN A 21 7.71 2.70 -5.77
C GLN A 21 8.99 1.97 -6.18
N GLN A 22 9.63 1.23 -5.28
CA GLN A 22 10.82 0.45 -5.58
C GLN A 22 10.55 -0.59 -6.67
N CYS A 23 9.42 -1.31 -6.58
CA CYS A 23 9.01 -2.26 -7.62
C CYS A 23 8.69 -1.56 -8.95
N TYR A 24 7.93 -0.46 -8.91
CA TYR A 24 7.47 0.24 -10.11
C TYR A 24 8.61 0.92 -10.87
N PHE A 25 9.59 1.49 -10.16
CA PHE A 25 10.77 2.09 -10.78
C PHE A 25 11.81 1.06 -11.24
N GLY A 26 11.87 -0.10 -10.59
CA GLY A 26 12.72 -1.21 -11.02
C GLY A 26 12.15 -2.03 -12.19
N SER A 27 10.87 -1.88 -12.51
CA SER A 27 10.18 -2.65 -13.55
C SER A 27 10.12 -1.93 -14.90
N THR A 28 10.10 -2.72 -15.97
CA THR A 28 9.76 -2.27 -17.32
C THR A 28 8.25 -2.33 -17.52
N GLU A 29 7.73 -1.69 -18.58
CA GLU A 29 6.29 -1.67 -18.86
C GLU A 29 5.63 -3.06 -18.92
N LYS A 30 6.39 -4.09 -19.33
CA LYS A 30 5.93 -5.50 -19.38
C LYS A 30 5.89 -6.20 -18.02
N THR A 31 6.66 -5.72 -17.04
CA THR A 31 6.82 -6.32 -15.70
C THR A 31 6.13 -5.51 -14.60
N ARG A 32 5.52 -4.36 -14.95
CA ARG A 32 4.73 -3.56 -13.99
C ARG A 32 3.56 -4.31 -13.36
N ALA A 33 3.03 -5.32 -14.05
CA ALA A 33 1.99 -6.20 -13.52
C ALA A 33 2.47 -6.97 -12.27
N ASP A 34 3.78 -7.23 -12.16
CA ASP A 34 4.36 -7.95 -11.02
C ASP A 34 4.33 -7.10 -9.73
N CYS A 35 4.16 -5.78 -9.86
CA CYS A 35 4.04 -4.85 -8.73
C CYS A 35 2.60 -4.66 -8.23
N VAL A 36 1.63 -5.37 -8.81
CA VAL A 36 0.23 -5.34 -8.38
C VAL A 36 0.06 -5.73 -6.91
N PRO A 37 0.75 -6.76 -6.36
CA PRO A 37 0.64 -7.09 -4.95
C PRO A 37 1.05 -5.94 -4.02
N ALA A 38 2.20 -5.31 -4.28
CA ALA A 38 2.69 -4.17 -3.49
C ALA A 38 1.74 -2.97 -3.57
N ARG A 39 1.14 -2.74 -4.75
CA ARG A 39 0.09 -1.74 -4.93
C ARG A 39 -1.14 -2.05 -4.08
N ASP A 40 -1.59 -3.30 -4.09
CA ASP A 40 -2.79 -3.73 -3.37
C ASP A 40 -2.60 -3.63 -1.86
N ASP A 41 -1.40 -3.90 -1.34
CA ASP A 41 -1.05 -3.71 0.07
C ASP A 41 -1.07 -2.23 0.47
N TYR A 42 -0.59 -1.33 -0.40
CA TYR A 42 -0.70 0.10 -0.17
C TYR A 42 -2.17 0.56 -0.10
N PHE A 43 -3.03 0.10 -1.02
CA PHE A 43 -4.46 0.41 -1.00
C PHE A 43 -5.17 -0.21 0.20
N GLU A 44 -4.75 -1.40 0.62
CA GLU A 44 -5.25 -2.05 1.83
C GLU A 44 -4.95 -1.19 3.06
N CYS A 45 -3.70 -0.75 3.26
CA CYS A 45 -3.35 0.11 4.41
C CYS A 45 -4.11 1.44 4.46
N LEU A 46 -4.46 1.99 3.29
CA LEU A 46 -5.21 3.25 3.20
C LEU A 46 -6.68 3.08 3.59
N HIS A 47 -7.31 1.97 3.18
CA HIS A 47 -8.77 1.82 3.22
C HIS A 47 -9.27 0.69 4.12
N HIS A 48 -8.41 -0.24 4.53
CA HIS A 48 -8.68 -1.36 5.42
C HIS A 48 -9.84 -2.25 4.97
N PHE A 49 -10.08 -2.39 3.66
CA PHE A 49 -11.24 -3.14 3.14
C PHE A 49 -11.24 -4.60 3.61
N LYS A 50 -10.08 -5.26 3.52
CA LYS A 50 -9.93 -6.68 3.89
C LYS A 50 -10.02 -6.85 5.40
N GLU A 51 -9.40 -5.95 6.17
CA GLU A 51 -9.47 -5.95 7.63
C GLU A 51 -10.92 -5.76 8.13
N ILE A 52 -11.63 -4.75 7.61
CA ILE A 52 -13.03 -4.48 7.98
C ILE A 52 -13.92 -5.68 7.66
N ALA A 53 -13.74 -6.30 6.48
CA ALA A 53 -14.49 -7.50 6.11
C ALA A 53 -14.23 -8.66 7.08
N ARG A 54 -12.95 -8.90 7.44
CA ARG A 54 -12.56 -9.96 8.38
C ARG A 54 -13.12 -9.71 9.78
N VAL A 55 -13.04 -8.49 10.29
CA VAL A 55 -13.59 -8.14 11.61
C VAL A 55 -15.08 -8.39 11.65
N ARG A 56 -15.83 -8.03 10.59
CA ARG A 56 -17.27 -8.32 10.48
C ARG A 56 -17.58 -9.81 10.50
N THR A 57 -16.76 -10.64 9.84
CA THR A 57 -16.96 -12.10 9.85
C THR A 57 -16.69 -12.75 11.21
N ILE A 58 -15.80 -12.18 12.02
CA ILE A 58 -15.46 -12.71 13.35
C ILE A 58 -16.50 -12.26 14.40
N GLN A 59 -17.11 -11.10 14.20
CA GLN A 59 -18.13 -10.53 15.09
C GLN A 59 -19.55 -11.08 14.86
N ALA A 60 -19.76 -11.83 13.78
CA ALA A 60 -21.03 -12.49 13.44
C ALA A 60 -21.14 -13.86 14.12
#